data_AF-A0A938X663-F1
#
_entry.id   AF-A0A938X663-F1
#
_cell.length_a   1.000
_cell.length_b   1.000
_cell.length_c   1.000
_cell.angle_alpha   90.00
_cell.angle_beta   90.00
_cell.angle_gamma   90.00
#
_symmetry.space_group_name_H-M   'P 1'
#
loop_
_entity.id
_entity.type
_entity.pdbx_description
1 polymer ?
#
loop_
_entity_poly.entity_id
_entity_poly.type
_entity_poly.pdbx_seq_one_letter_code
_entity_poly.pdbx_strand_id
1 'polypeptide(L)'
;MTFSLTPDEMELLVSGNDLDKRKCLSRIFTEGRAVVNGDSYIPDSIMEKYNETYGTHYDCGDVDLDTEELSGKTVCLGKFPLRNRSEAR
;
A
#
# COMPACT_ATOMS: atom_id res chain seq x y z
N MET A 1 -12.71 13.65 1.33
CA MET A 1 -11.32 13.55 0.84
C MET A 1 -11.35 12.86 -0.51
N THR A 2 -10.76 13.45 -1.53
CA THR A 2 -10.76 12.93 -2.90
C THR A 2 -9.34 12.54 -3.28
N PHE A 3 -9.10 11.23 -3.35
CA PHE A 3 -7.96 10.68 -4.03
C PHE A 3 -8.05 11.07 -5.51
N SER A 4 -7.10 11.87 -5.99
CA SER A 4 -7.14 12.44 -7.36
C SER A 4 -5.98 11.93 -8.19
N LEU A 5 -6.31 11.20 -9.26
CA LEU A 5 -5.37 10.67 -10.25
C LEU A 5 -5.64 11.27 -11.63
N THR A 6 -4.59 11.51 -12.40
CA THR A 6 -4.73 11.71 -13.85
C THR A 6 -4.98 10.37 -14.56
N PRO A 7 -5.51 10.37 -15.79
CA PRO A 7 -5.68 9.14 -16.57
C PRO A 7 -4.38 8.34 -16.73
N ASP A 8 -3.25 9.03 -16.94
CA ASP A 8 -1.94 8.39 -17.08
C ASP A 8 -1.46 7.77 -15.76
N GLU A 9 -1.68 8.46 -14.63
CA GLU A 9 -1.38 7.92 -13.31
C GLU A 9 -2.24 6.70 -13.00
N MET A 10 -3.50 6.70 -13.40
CA MET A 10 -4.39 5.57 -13.24
C MET A 10 -3.95 4.36 -14.06
N GLU A 11 -3.62 4.55 -15.34
CA GLU A 11 -3.05 3.49 -16.19
C GLU A 11 -1.78 2.92 -15.55
N LEU A 12 -0.83 3.78 -15.19
CA LEU A 12 0.43 3.37 -14.56
C LEU A 12 0.21 2.60 -13.25
N LEU A 13 -0.77 2.99 -12.43
CA LEU A 13 -1.12 2.28 -11.20
C LEU A 13 -1.82 0.94 -11.42
N VAL A 14 -2.48 0.73 -12.55
CA VAL A 14 -3.16 -0.53 -12.87
C VAL A 14 -2.19 -1.48 -13.60
N SER A 15 -1.54 -1.00 -14.66
CA SER A 15 -0.79 -1.81 -15.62
C SER A 15 0.73 -1.68 -15.50
N GLY A 16 1.24 -0.68 -14.78
CA GLY A 16 2.68 -0.44 -14.63
C GLY A 16 3.42 -1.49 -13.81
N ASN A 17 4.75 -1.45 -13.88
CA ASN A 17 5.61 -2.27 -13.02
C ASN A 17 5.65 -1.72 -11.58
N ASP A 18 6.14 -2.52 -10.63
CA ASP A 18 6.17 -2.16 -9.22
C ASP A 18 6.99 -0.88 -8.94
N LEU A 19 8.07 -0.65 -9.67
CA LEU A 19 8.93 0.52 -9.46
C LEU A 19 8.20 1.82 -9.86
N ASP A 20 7.53 1.81 -11.00
CA ASP A 20 6.79 2.96 -11.51
C ASP A 20 5.58 3.25 -10.62
N LYS A 21 4.87 2.19 -10.21
CA LYS A 21 3.76 2.29 -9.24
C LYS A 21 4.18 2.96 -7.95
N ARG A 22 5.33 2.55 -7.37
CA ARG A 22 5.88 3.16 -6.14
C ARG A 22 6.17 4.64 -6.33
N LYS A 23 6.85 5.02 -7.42
CA LYS A 23 7.17 6.43 -7.71
C LYS A 23 5.91 7.28 -7.88
N CYS A 24 4.90 6.75 -8.57
CA CYS A 24 3.63 7.42 -8.76
C CYS A 24 2.91 7.66 -7.43
N LEU A 25 2.77 6.62 -6.60
CA LEU A 25 2.15 6.72 -5.27
C LEU A 25 2.91 7.67 -4.36
N SER A 26 4.24 7.55 -4.29
CA SER A 26 5.10 8.45 -3.51
C SER A 26 4.84 9.91 -3.88
N ARG A 27 4.81 10.24 -5.18
CA ARG A 27 4.48 11.58 -5.67
C ARG A 27 3.09 12.05 -5.23
N ILE A 28 2.06 11.21 -5.37
CA ILE A 28 0.67 11.55 -5.00
C ILE A 28 0.57 11.88 -3.50
N PHE A 29 1.26 11.14 -2.64
CA PHE A 29 1.30 11.39 -1.20
C PHE A 29 2.09 12.66 -0.88
N THR A 30 3.25 12.86 -1.51
CA THR A 30 4.09 14.07 -1.32
C THR A 30 3.35 15.34 -1.75
N GLU A 31 2.56 15.29 -2.81
CA GLU A 31 1.74 16.41 -3.29
C GLU A 31 0.46 16.63 -2.47
N GLY A 32 0.18 15.81 -1.45
CA GLY A 32 -1.02 15.92 -0.61
C GLY A 32 -2.33 15.61 -1.36
N ARG A 33 -2.25 14.98 -2.54
CA ARG A 33 -3.41 14.56 -3.35
C ARG A 33 -4.06 13.27 -2.86
N ALA A 34 -3.45 12.63 -1.86
CA ALA A 34 -4.00 11.52 -1.11
C ALA A 34 -3.72 11.72 0.38
N VAL A 35 -4.66 11.27 1.21
CA VAL A 35 -4.47 11.21 2.67
C VAL A 35 -4.59 9.76 3.08
N VAL A 36 -3.59 9.26 3.80
CA VAL A 36 -3.64 7.95 4.43
C VAL A 36 -4.61 8.03 5.61
N ASN A 37 -5.79 7.45 5.44
CA ASN A 37 -6.73 7.22 6.53
C ASN A 37 -6.57 5.77 6.99
N GLY A 38 -5.52 5.52 7.77
CA GLY A 38 -5.05 4.18 8.08
C GLY A 38 -5.13 3.87 9.56
N ASP A 39 -6.30 3.44 10.05
CA ASP A 39 -6.40 2.65 11.29
C ASP A 39 -6.14 1.15 11.03
N SER A 40 -5.88 0.77 9.78
CA SER A 40 -5.86 -0.63 9.32
C SER A 40 -4.51 -1.10 8.76
N TYR A 41 -3.42 -0.34 8.96
CA TYR A 41 -2.09 -0.83 8.61
C TYR A 41 -1.63 -1.88 9.64
N ILE A 42 -1.30 -3.07 9.17
CA ILE A 42 -0.73 -4.16 9.97
C ILE A 42 0.71 -4.36 9.46
N PRO A 43 1.74 -4.01 10.25
CA PRO A 43 3.14 -4.18 9.86
C PRO A 43 3.52 -5.65 9.64
N ASP A 44 4.52 -5.92 8.79
CA ASP A 44 4.99 -7.27 8.52
C ASP A 44 5.40 -8.02 9.79
N SER A 45 6.11 -7.35 10.70
CA SER A 45 6.51 -7.95 11.98
C SER A 45 5.32 -8.47 12.82
N ILE A 46 4.15 -7.83 12.69
CA ILE A 46 2.91 -8.28 13.35
C ILE A 46 2.33 -9.48 12.62
N MET A 47 2.39 -9.50 11.28
CA MET A 47 1.89 -10.59 10.45
C MET A 47 2.73 -11.86 10.57
N GLU A 48 4.06 -11.73 10.62
CA GLU A 48 5.00 -12.83 10.89
C GLU A 48 4.70 -13.48 12.23
N LYS A 49 4.59 -12.68 13.29
CA LYS A 49 4.25 -13.16 14.63
C LYS A 49 2.89 -13.83 14.68
N TYR A 50 1.91 -13.32 13.94
CA TYR A 50 0.59 -13.93 13.83
C TYR A 50 0.66 -15.29 13.14
N ASN A 51 1.38 -15.39 12.02
CA ASN A 51 1.63 -16.63 11.30
C ASN A 51 2.31 -17.69 12.19
N GLU A 52 3.34 -17.31 12.95
CA GLU A 52 3.99 -18.20 13.91
C GLU A 52 3.03 -18.65 15.02
N THR A 53 2.23 -17.74 15.57
CA THR A 53 1.35 -18.01 16.72
C THR A 53 0.20 -18.95 16.36
N TYR A 54 -0.37 -18.79 15.15
CA TYR A 54 -1.59 -19.49 14.75
C TYR A 54 -1.37 -20.52 13.63
N GLY A 55 -0.13 -20.71 13.18
CA GLY A 55 0.20 -21.63 12.07
C GLY A 55 -0.41 -21.19 10.74
N THR A 56 -0.66 -19.90 10.57
CA THR A 56 -1.17 -19.34 9.31
C THR A 56 -0.02 -19.01 8.37
N HIS A 57 -0.33 -18.83 7.07
CA HIS A 57 0.65 -18.51 6.03
C HIS A 57 0.19 -17.31 5.21
N TYR A 58 -0.14 -16.21 5.88
CA TYR A 58 -0.41 -14.96 5.18
C TYR A 58 0.87 -14.38 4.60
N ASP A 59 0.76 -13.78 3.42
CA ASP A 59 1.89 -13.12 2.78
C ASP A 59 2.37 -11.93 3.62
N CYS A 60 3.68 -11.87 3.84
CA CYS A 60 4.39 -10.74 4.44
C CYS A 60 5.09 -9.98 3.31
N GLY A 61 4.96 -8.66 3.27
CA GLY A 61 5.53 -7.86 2.20
C GLY A 61 5.16 -6.39 2.32
N ASP A 62 5.88 -5.69 3.18
CA ASP A 62 5.92 -4.25 3.26
C ASP A 62 6.75 -3.69 2.10
N VAL A 63 6.21 -2.65 1.48
CA VAL A 63 6.92 -1.86 0.47
C VAL A 63 6.98 -0.43 0.98
N ASP A 64 8.13 -0.02 1.49
CA ASP A 64 8.35 1.38 1.80
C ASP A 64 8.25 2.22 0.51
N LEU A 65 7.52 3.33 0.59
CA LEU A 65 7.40 4.32 -0.48
C LEU A 65 8.41 5.47 -0.33
N ASP A 66 9.38 5.33 0.57
CA ASP A 66 10.45 6.31 0.85
C ASP A 66 9.86 7.70 1.13
N THR A 67 8.84 7.72 1.99
CA THR A 67 8.04 8.93 2.30
C THR A 67 8.57 9.69 3.51
N GLU A 68 9.83 9.50 3.89
CA GLU A 68 10.43 10.07 5.10
C GLU A 68 10.33 11.60 5.19
N GLU A 69 10.26 12.30 4.05
CA GLU A 69 10.07 13.75 3.98
C GLU A 69 8.64 14.21 4.38
N LEU A 70 7.67 13.30 4.41
CA LEU A 70 6.29 13.56 4.85
C LEU A 70 6.17 13.49 6.37
N SER A 71 6.53 14.56 7.07
CA SER A 71 6.08 14.88 8.45
C SER A 71 5.92 13.66 9.39
N GLY A 72 6.91 12.77 9.46
CA GLY A 72 6.92 11.62 10.38
C GLY A 72 5.89 10.52 10.11
N LYS A 73 5.39 10.38 8.87
CA LYS A 73 4.49 9.29 8.46
C LYS A 73 5.11 8.51 7.30
N THR A 74 5.52 7.27 7.57
CA THR A 74 5.94 6.32 6.53
C THR A 74 4.73 5.56 5.97
N VAL A 75 4.68 5.42 4.65
CA VAL A 75 3.62 4.69 3.93
C VAL A 75 4.21 3.40 3.37
N CYS A 76 3.70 2.26 3.83
CA CYS A 76 4.04 0.95 3.30
C CYS A 76 2.93 0.42 2.37
N LEU A 77 3.27 -0.05 1.18
CA LEU A 77 2.35 -0.72 0.26
C LEU A 77 2.41 -2.24 0.46
N GLY A 78 1.35 -2.84 0.98
CA GLY A 78 1.31 -4.29 1.13
C GLY A 78 1.23 -5.01 -0.23
N LYS A 79 2.02 -6.06 -0.43
CA LYS A 79 1.92 -6.96 -1.59
C LYS A 79 0.74 -7.92 -1.41
N PHE A 80 -0.47 -7.45 -1.65
CA PHE A 80 -1.65 -8.32 -1.67
C PHE A 80 -2.08 -8.58 -3.12
N PRO A 81 -2.32 -9.84 -3.53
CA PRO A 81 -3.15 -10.07 -4.71
C PRO A 81 -4.50 -9.42 -4.45
N LEU A 82 -4.98 -8.58 -5.38
CA LEU A 82 -6.30 -7.97 -5.31
C LEU A 82 -7.35 -9.09 -5.24
N ARG A 83 -7.74 -9.51 -4.04
CA ARG A 83 -8.88 -10.40 -3.84
C ARG A 83 -10.13 -9.60 -4.18
N ASN A 84 -10.89 -10.07 -5.16
CA ASN A 84 -12.24 -9.58 -5.39
C ASN A 84 -13.01 -9.69 -4.08
N ARG A 85 -13.39 -8.55 -3.51
CA ARG A 85 -14.18 -8.45 -2.27
C ARG A 85 -15.54 -9.13 -2.38
N SER A 86 -15.93 -9.54 -3.60
CA SER A 86 -17.14 -10.26 -3.96
C SER A 86 -17.12 -11.76 -3.61
N GLU A 87 -15.98 -12.33 -3.21
CA GLU A 87 -15.83 -13.78 -2.99
C GLU A 87 -15.76 -14.21 -1.51
N ALA A 88 -16.05 -13.31 -0.57
CA ALA A 88 -16.25 -13.71 0.83
C ALA A 88 -17.69 -14.21 1.01
N ARG A 89 -17.87 -15.54 0.97
CA ARG A 89 -19.06 -16.25 1.49
C ARG A 89 -18.79 -16.82 2.87
#